data_AF-A0A357NGH4-F1
#
_entry.id   AF-A0A357NGH4-F1
#
_cell.length_a   1.000
_cell.length_b   1.000
_cell.length_c   1.000
_cell.angle_alpha   90.00
_cell.angle_beta   90.00
_cell.angle_gamma   90.00
#
_symmetry.space_group_name_H-M   'P 1'
#
loop_
_entity.id
_entity.type
_entity.pdbx_description
1 polymer ?
#
loop_
_entity_poly.entity_id
_entity_poly.type
_entity_poly.pdbx_seq_one_letter_code
_entity_poly.pdbx_strand_id
1 'polypeptide(L)'
;MWMAKITAAVLVAVGVFYVYKMIRLRRHPEEEIANVGRNLLAHLKKGRPAKILLADWRALCNNIKKAIAAENPTLAQRGSETIKLFVGEYFRGTAKNARLNADIYRELAGIYAATITPYPELAGEMVVALRVAAREVVEKNEEAFDDILRQFTLYGLLALRERRYYFTSKILDQIFLLVPKCFGKGLARQQHSMLRAIGSLGQGVIKRQDSGLVREITARLRQSQDAAGRLIHLPVQDMLLKSVRTGSPEILDLLLETSRTILAREGSTEVKNTLHIWGEAAKTAVLQQDEGSLGKIINYMVRATEDNLPDEAVSTICLDELFDVISFAIRDKTVAEYGHIFFPVLELGCLCMQRELKYGLTDGAIKSYQTVLHRLLDRLLHLGAVVTRDGQISTGHWVAQLYGQWTQIPDNAYRKEALLKFVQLWLLYWINCQRRTAKRQGGLPPELFQRKGWSEAELARFPTLHIRNT
;
A
#
# COMPACT_ATOMS: atom_id res chain seq x y z
N MET A 1 -22.42 -6.97 75.93
CA MET A 1 -20.98 -7.31 76.10
C MET A 1 -20.52 -8.46 75.18
N TRP A 2 -21.30 -9.52 74.99
CA TRP A 2 -20.94 -10.67 74.15
C TRP A 2 -20.81 -10.36 72.65
N MET A 3 -21.73 -9.55 72.10
CA MET A 3 -21.69 -9.12 70.68
C MET A 3 -20.42 -8.33 70.33
N ALA A 4 -19.95 -7.45 71.21
CA ALA A 4 -18.72 -6.68 70.97
C ALA A 4 -17.46 -7.58 70.92
N LYS A 5 -17.43 -8.66 71.73
CA LYS A 5 -16.34 -9.65 71.71
C LYS A 5 -16.37 -10.49 70.43
N ILE A 6 -17.55 -10.84 69.93
CA ILE A 6 -17.70 -11.53 68.63
C ILE A 6 -17.25 -10.64 67.49
N THR A 7 -17.69 -9.37 67.44
CA THR A 7 -17.29 -8.44 66.38
C THR A 7 -15.78 -8.18 66.39
N ALA A 8 -15.18 -8.04 67.58
CA ALA A 8 -13.73 -7.90 67.73
C ALA A 8 -12.99 -9.17 67.27
N ALA A 9 -13.47 -10.36 67.63
CA ALA A 9 -12.87 -11.62 67.20
C ALA A 9 -12.97 -11.81 65.68
N VAL A 10 -14.09 -11.41 65.05
CA VAL A 10 -14.26 -11.44 63.59
C VAL A 10 -13.32 -10.44 62.92
N LEU A 11 -13.18 -9.21 63.43
CA LEU A 11 -12.26 -8.22 62.89
C LEU A 11 -10.79 -8.64 63.01
N VAL A 12 -10.41 -9.25 64.15
CA VAL A 12 -9.07 -9.82 64.33
C VAL A 12 -8.85 -11.00 63.39
N ALA A 13 -9.82 -11.91 63.25
CA ALA A 13 -9.71 -13.03 62.32
C ALA A 13 -9.60 -12.56 60.86
N VAL A 14 -10.37 -11.55 60.46
CA VAL A 14 -10.29 -10.92 59.13
C VAL A 14 -8.94 -10.22 58.95
N GLY A 15 -8.45 -9.51 59.97
CA GLY A 15 -7.15 -8.84 59.95
C GLY A 15 -5.98 -9.82 59.86
N VAL A 16 -6.00 -10.89 60.66
CA VAL A 16 -4.99 -11.96 60.61
C VAL A 16 -5.06 -12.71 59.28
N PHE A 17 -6.26 -12.98 58.76
CA PHE A 17 -6.41 -13.58 57.43
C PHE A 17 -5.87 -12.66 56.33
N TYR A 18 -6.11 -11.36 56.43
CA TYR A 18 -5.59 -10.37 55.48
C TYR A 18 -4.06 -10.27 55.52
N VAL A 19 -3.47 -10.22 56.71
CA VAL A 19 -2.01 -10.20 56.91
C VAL A 19 -1.37 -11.52 56.46
N TYR A 20 -1.95 -12.66 56.82
CA TYR A 20 -1.50 -13.98 56.36
C TYR A 20 -1.57 -14.09 54.85
N LYS A 21 -2.67 -13.62 54.23
CA LYS A 21 -2.79 -13.53 52.77
C LYS A 21 -1.67 -12.66 52.21
N MET A 22 -1.46 -11.44 52.70
CA MET A 22 -0.37 -10.55 52.27
C MET A 22 1.04 -11.16 52.39
N ILE A 23 1.31 -11.88 53.47
CA ILE A 23 2.61 -12.57 53.69
C ILE A 23 2.77 -13.76 52.74
N ARG A 24 1.73 -14.57 52.55
CA ARG A 24 1.73 -15.68 51.60
C ARG A 24 1.85 -15.20 50.16
N LEU A 25 1.17 -14.11 49.80
CA LEU A 25 1.26 -13.42 48.51
C LEU A 25 2.70 -12.96 48.20
N ARG A 26 3.49 -12.60 49.23
CA ARG A 26 4.91 -12.27 49.07
C ARG A 26 5.83 -13.49 48.97
N ARG A 27 5.47 -14.63 49.57
CA ARG A 27 6.32 -15.84 49.65
C ARG A 27 6.08 -16.84 48.52
N HIS A 28 4.87 -16.93 47.97
CA HIS A 28 4.50 -17.91 46.94
C HIS A 28 3.75 -17.25 45.78
N PRO A 29 4.40 -16.34 45.04
CA PRO A 29 3.77 -15.64 43.92
C PRO A 29 3.36 -16.60 42.78
N GLU A 30 3.99 -17.77 42.68
CA GLU A 30 3.61 -18.84 41.73
C GLU A 30 2.22 -19.42 42.03
N GLU A 31 1.94 -19.71 43.30
CA GLU A 31 0.63 -20.23 43.72
C GLU A 31 -0.46 -19.21 43.45
N GLU A 32 -0.15 -17.91 43.59
CA GLU A 32 -1.11 -16.84 43.36
C GLU A 32 -1.51 -16.74 41.89
N ILE A 33 -0.54 -16.69 40.96
CA ILE A 33 -0.83 -16.65 39.52
C ILE A 33 -1.64 -17.89 39.11
N ALA A 34 -1.25 -19.07 39.59
CA ALA A 34 -1.97 -20.31 39.31
C ALA A 34 -3.40 -20.31 39.89
N ASN A 35 -3.59 -19.80 41.11
CA ASN A 35 -4.91 -19.75 41.76
C ASN A 35 -5.84 -18.74 41.08
N VAL A 36 -5.36 -17.53 40.78
CA VAL A 36 -6.13 -16.51 40.06
C VAL A 36 -6.48 -17.01 38.66
N GLY A 37 -5.52 -17.62 37.96
CA GLY A 37 -5.74 -18.24 36.66
C GLY A 37 -6.81 -19.32 36.65
N ARG A 38 -6.73 -20.27 37.60
CA ARG A 38 -7.74 -21.33 37.77
C ARG A 38 -9.12 -20.75 38.08
N ASN A 39 -9.21 -19.75 38.95
CA ASN A 39 -10.47 -19.10 39.29
C ASN A 39 -11.07 -18.38 38.09
N LEU A 40 -10.26 -17.64 37.33
CA LEU A 40 -10.69 -16.94 36.11
C LEU A 40 -11.30 -17.91 35.09
N LEU A 41 -10.60 -19.01 34.79
CA LEU A 41 -11.08 -20.04 33.87
C LEU A 41 -12.34 -20.75 34.40
N ALA A 42 -12.40 -21.05 35.71
CA ALA A 42 -13.57 -21.67 36.32
C ALA A 42 -14.79 -20.73 36.29
N HIS A 43 -14.60 -19.43 36.55
CA HIS A 43 -15.64 -18.42 36.47
C HIS A 43 -16.15 -18.22 35.05
N LEU A 44 -15.25 -18.28 34.06
CA LEU A 44 -15.63 -18.24 32.64
C LEU A 44 -16.51 -19.43 32.28
N LYS A 45 -16.09 -20.65 32.63
CA LYS A 45 -16.86 -21.89 32.37
C LYS A 45 -18.22 -21.90 33.07
N LYS A 46 -18.32 -21.28 34.26
CA LYS A 46 -19.57 -21.13 35.01
C LYS A 46 -20.45 -19.97 34.52
N GLY A 47 -20.07 -19.26 33.46
CA GLY A 47 -20.84 -18.14 32.93
C GLY A 47 -21.00 -16.97 33.91
N ARG A 48 -20.00 -16.74 34.78
CA ARG A 48 -20.08 -15.65 35.76
C ARG A 48 -20.16 -14.28 35.07
N PRO A 49 -20.80 -13.27 35.72
CA PRO A 49 -20.92 -11.93 35.16
C PRO A 49 -19.57 -11.32 34.77
N ALA A 50 -19.55 -10.53 33.70
CA ALA A 50 -18.34 -9.88 33.18
C ALA A 50 -17.58 -9.06 34.25
N LYS A 51 -18.27 -8.48 35.23
CA LYS A 51 -17.63 -7.76 36.36
C LYS A 51 -16.68 -8.64 37.17
N ILE A 52 -17.04 -9.91 37.39
CA ILE A 52 -16.22 -10.87 38.14
C ILE A 52 -15.02 -11.28 37.29
N LEU A 53 -15.26 -11.65 36.03
CA LEU A 53 -14.19 -12.00 35.08
C LEU A 53 -13.17 -10.88 34.91
N LEU A 54 -13.64 -9.63 34.84
CA LEU A 54 -12.80 -8.44 34.71
C LEU A 54 -11.92 -8.19 35.93
N ALA A 55 -12.43 -8.47 37.14
CA ALA A 55 -11.64 -8.37 38.36
C ALA A 55 -10.52 -9.43 38.40
N ASP A 56 -10.85 -10.68 38.08
CA ASP A 56 -9.88 -11.78 38.04
C ASP A 56 -8.86 -11.60 36.91
N TRP A 57 -9.28 -11.11 35.75
CA TRP A 57 -8.41 -10.76 34.62
C TRP A 57 -7.37 -9.71 35.01
N ARG A 58 -7.82 -8.59 35.59
CA ARG A 58 -6.92 -7.53 36.05
C ARG A 58 -5.98 -8.03 37.15
N ALA A 59 -6.44 -8.88 38.06
CA ALA A 59 -5.59 -9.48 39.08
C ALA A 59 -4.48 -10.34 38.44
N LEU A 60 -4.82 -11.19 37.46
CA LEU A 60 -3.85 -11.99 36.72
C LEU A 60 -2.80 -11.11 36.02
N CYS A 61 -3.25 -10.12 35.24
CA CYS A 61 -2.36 -9.21 34.51
C CYS A 61 -1.46 -8.40 35.45
N ASN A 62 -1.98 -7.94 36.59
CA ASN A 62 -1.18 -7.22 37.59
C ASN A 62 -0.11 -8.11 38.21
N ASN A 63 -0.41 -9.38 38.47
CA ASN A 63 0.59 -10.32 39.01
C ASN A 63 1.67 -10.65 37.99
N ILE A 64 1.33 -10.76 36.71
CA ILE A 64 2.31 -10.90 35.62
C ILE A 64 3.19 -9.67 35.52
N LYS A 65 2.62 -8.45 35.54
CA LYS A 65 3.38 -7.20 35.54
C LYS A 65 4.32 -7.08 36.73
N LYS A 66 3.89 -7.50 37.93
CA LYS A 66 4.76 -7.58 39.11
C LYS A 66 5.91 -8.58 38.91
N ALA A 67 5.63 -9.75 38.33
CA ALA A 67 6.67 -10.74 38.03
C ALA A 67 7.71 -10.21 37.02
N ILE A 68 7.25 -9.48 35.99
CA ILE A 68 8.13 -8.79 35.03
C ILE A 68 8.98 -7.73 35.72
N ALA A 69 8.37 -6.89 36.56
CA ALA A 69 9.08 -5.85 37.32
C ALA A 69 10.07 -6.40 38.35
N ALA A 70 9.83 -7.62 38.84
CA ALA A 70 10.73 -8.35 39.73
C ALA A 70 11.75 -9.22 38.98
N GLU A 71 11.87 -9.06 37.65
CA GLU A 71 12.80 -9.80 36.78
C GLU A 71 12.69 -11.33 36.90
N ASN A 72 11.47 -11.84 37.09
CA ASN A 72 11.19 -13.27 37.15
C ASN A 72 10.44 -13.74 35.88
N PRO A 73 11.15 -14.03 34.78
CA PRO A 73 10.54 -14.37 33.49
C PRO A 73 9.80 -15.71 33.53
N THR A 74 10.28 -16.69 34.32
CA THR A 74 9.62 -18.01 34.44
C THR A 74 8.22 -17.88 35.03
N LEU A 75 8.08 -17.08 36.09
CA LEU A 75 6.79 -16.82 36.70
C LEU A 75 5.86 -16.05 35.76
N ALA A 76 6.39 -15.05 35.05
CA ALA A 76 5.63 -14.32 34.05
C ALA A 76 5.16 -15.23 32.90
N GLN A 77 5.99 -16.18 32.45
CA GLN A 77 5.69 -17.12 31.38
C GLN A 77 4.51 -18.02 31.72
N ARG A 78 4.48 -18.60 32.93
CA ARG A 78 3.34 -19.40 33.41
C ARG A 78 2.04 -18.60 33.44
N GLY A 79 2.12 -17.32 33.80
CA GLY A 79 0.98 -16.40 33.73
C GLY A 79 0.50 -16.14 32.30
N SER A 80 1.43 -15.96 31.36
CA SER A 80 1.13 -15.75 29.93
C SER A 80 0.43 -16.96 29.28
N GLU A 81 0.79 -18.19 29.65
CA GLU A 81 0.08 -19.39 29.19
C GLU A 81 -1.39 -19.39 29.62
N THR A 82 -1.64 -18.96 30.85
CA THR A 82 -3.01 -18.81 31.39
C THR A 82 -3.79 -17.74 30.63
N ILE A 83 -3.14 -16.61 30.28
CA ILE A 83 -3.74 -15.57 29.44
C ILE A 83 -4.22 -16.17 28.11
N LYS A 84 -3.36 -16.92 27.42
CA LYS A 84 -3.68 -17.51 26.11
C LYS A 84 -4.88 -18.46 26.19
N LEU A 85 -4.94 -19.30 27.22
CA LEU A 85 -6.07 -20.20 27.46
C LEU A 85 -7.36 -19.42 27.72
N PHE A 86 -7.32 -18.42 28.60
CA PHE A 86 -8.49 -17.61 28.92
C PHE A 86 -9.01 -16.85 27.71
N VAL A 87 -8.11 -16.18 26.97
CA VAL A 87 -8.46 -15.42 25.76
C VAL A 87 -9.12 -16.34 24.73
N GLY A 88 -8.57 -17.53 24.48
CA GLY A 88 -9.18 -18.48 23.57
C GLY A 88 -10.58 -18.94 23.97
N GLU A 89 -10.76 -19.33 25.24
CA GLU A 89 -12.07 -19.76 25.75
C GLU A 89 -13.10 -18.62 25.74
N TYR A 90 -12.69 -17.40 26.13
CA TYR A 90 -13.56 -16.24 26.21
C TYR A 90 -14.08 -15.83 24.83
N PHE A 91 -13.18 -15.70 23.85
CA PHE A 91 -13.56 -15.29 22.51
C PHE A 91 -14.32 -16.37 21.73
N ARG A 92 -14.15 -17.66 22.09
CA ARG A 92 -14.95 -18.75 21.53
C ARG A 92 -16.43 -18.67 21.90
N GLY A 93 -16.74 -18.26 23.14
CA GLY A 93 -18.09 -18.37 23.72
C GLY A 93 -18.86 -17.06 23.90
N THR A 94 -18.20 -15.96 24.29
CA THR A 94 -18.90 -14.81 24.90
C THR A 94 -18.37 -13.43 24.47
N ALA A 95 -17.68 -13.33 23.32
CA ALA A 95 -17.05 -12.12 22.76
C ALA A 95 -17.95 -10.87 22.54
N LYS A 96 -19.14 -10.82 23.14
CA LYS A 96 -20.16 -9.78 23.03
C LYS A 96 -19.98 -8.63 24.04
N ASN A 97 -19.12 -8.75 25.05
CA ASN A 97 -18.94 -7.70 26.05
C ASN A 97 -17.82 -6.72 25.64
N ALA A 98 -18.20 -5.60 25.02
CA ALA A 98 -17.26 -4.58 24.54
C ALA A 98 -16.32 -4.04 25.63
N ARG A 99 -16.81 -3.85 26.87
CA ARG A 99 -16.00 -3.36 27.99
C ARG A 99 -14.91 -4.34 28.39
N LEU A 100 -15.25 -5.63 28.48
CA LEU A 100 -14.27 -6.68 28.79
C LEU A 100 -13.28 -6.88 27.64
N ASN A 101 -13.73 -6.80 26.38
CA ASN A 101 -12.84 -6.85 25.22
C ASN A 101 -11.79 -5.72 25.26
N ALA A 102 -12.24 -4.48 25.49
CA ALA A 102 -11.35 -3.32 25.60
C ALA A 102 -10.32 -3.48 26.73
N ASP A 103 -10.73 -4.02 27.88
CA ASP A 103 -9.82 -4.29 29.00
C ASP A 103 -8.83 -5.42 28.69
N ILE A 104 -9.25 -6.47 28.00
CA ILE A 104 -8.35 -7.54 27.54
C ILE A 104 -7.28 -6.94 26.63
N TYR A 105 -7.67 -6.18 25.60
CA TYR A 105 -6.72 -5.57 24.68
C TYR A 105 -5.74 -4.61 25.36
N ARG A 106 -6.25 -3.77 26.28
CA ARG A 106 -5.44 -2.82 27.04
C ARG A 106 -4.40 -3.51 27.91
N GLU A 107 -4.78 -4.55 28.65
CA GLU A 107 -3.86 -5.27 29.53
C GLU A 107 -2.82 -6.07 28.74
N LEU A 108 -3.23 -6.74 27.65
CA LEU A 108 -2.30 -7.42 26.73
C LEU A 108 -1.28 -6.42 26.15
N ALA A 109 -1.74 -5.24 25.71
CA ALA A 109 -0.85 -4.21 25.14
C ALA A 109 0.17 -3.71 26.17
N GLY A 110 -0.26 -3.54 27.42
CA GLY A 110 0.64 -3.16 28.51
C GLY A 110 1.69 -4.22 28.82
N ILE A 111 1.32 -5.50 28.82
CA ILE A 111 2.27 -6.61 29.02
C ILE A 111 3.23 -6.71 27.84
N TYR A 112 2.73 -6.63 26.60
CA TYR A 112 3.54 -6.64 25.40
C TYR A 112 4.58 -5.50 25.40
N ALA A 113 4.15 -4.27 25.66
CA ALA A 113 5.05 -3.11 25.70
C ALA A 113 6.13 -3.24 26.79
N ALA A 114 5.78 -3.82 27.95
CA ALA A 114 6.74 -4.05 29.03
C ALA A 114 7.75 -5.17 28.73
N THR A 115 7.44 -6.09 27.80
CA THR A 115 8.23 -7.30 27.56
C THR A 115 8.97 -7.31 26.22
N ILE A 116 8.55 -6.53 25.23
CA ILE A 116 9.12 -6.55 23.87
C ILE A 116 10.64 -6.41 23.81
N THR A 117 11.23 -5.67 24.75
CA THR A 117 12.67 -5.45 24.86
C THR A 117 13.34 -6.41 25.84
N PRO A 118 12.92 -6.49 27.12
CA PRO A 118 13.63 -7.32 28.10
C PRO A 118 13.33 -8.82 27.97
N TYR A 119 12.13 -9.19 27.51
CA TYR A 119 11.66 -10.58 27.44
C TYR A 119 10.89 -10.86 26.14
N PRO A 120 11.60 -10.94 24.99
CA PRO A 120 11.07 -11.29 23.68
C PRO A 120 10.01 -12.42 23.66
N GLU A 121 10.29 -13.53 24.35
CA GLU A 121 9.43 -14.71 24.35
C GLU A 121 8.06 -14.43 24.97
N LEU A 122 8.02 -13.67 26.07
CA LEU A 122 6.79 -13.24 26.74
C LEU A 122 5.95 -12.31 25.84
N ALA A 123 6.61 -11.40 25.12
CA ALA A 123 5.94 -10.54 24.15
C ALA A 123 5.30 -11.37 23.02
N GLY A 124 6.00 -12.42 22.57
CA GLY A 124 5.50 -13.39 21.60
C GLY A 124 4.19 -14.07 22.05
N GLU A 125 4.07 -14.45 23.33
CA GLU A 125 2.84 -15.06 23.84
C GLU A 125 1.63 -14.12 23.76
N MET A 126 1.81 -12.81 23.93
CA MET A 126 0.71 -11.84 23.79
C MET A 126 0.23 -11.75 22.32
N VAL A 127 1.16 -11.78 21.37
CA VAL A 127 0.86 -11.83 19.93
C VAL A 127 0.11 -13.13 19.59
N VAL A 128 0.53 -14.26 20.16
CA VAL A 128 -0.15 -15.55 19.96
C VAL A 128 -1.56 -15.54 20.57
N ALA A 129 -1.75 -14.96 21.76
CA ALA A 129 -3.06 -14.81 22.38
C ALA A 129 -4.02 -14.00 21.49
N LEU A 130 -3.55 -12.90 20.90
CA LEU A 130 -4.33 -12.12 19.93
C LEU A 130 -4.72 -12.95 18.69
N ARG A 131 -3.81 -13.78 18.17
CA ARG A 131 -4.13 -14.66 17.03
C ARG A 131 -5.22 -15.65 17.38
N VAL A 132 -5.14 -16.25 18.57
CA VAL A 132 -6.16 -17.19 19.04
C VAL A 132 -7.51 -16.49 19.12
N ALA A 133 -7.57 -15.27 19.69
CA ALA A 133 -8.79 -14.47 19.70
C ALA A 133 -9.32 -14.19 18.28
N ALA A 134 -8.45 -13.71 17.38
CA ALA A 134 -8.81 -13.37 16.00
C ALA A 134 -9.42 -14.57 15.26
N ARG A 135 -8.81 -15.76 15.43
CA ARG A 135 -9.29 -17.00 14.83
C ARG A 135 -10.69 -17.38 15.30
N GLU A 136 -11.03 -17.10 16.55
CA GLU A 136 -12.34 -17.47 17.12
C GLU A 136 -13.46 -16.50 16.72
N VAL A 137 -13.11 -15.23 16.45
CA VAL A 137 -14.11 -14.19 16.14
C VAL A 137 -14.27 -13.86 14.66
N VAL A 138 -13.33 -14.24 13.79
CA VAL A 138 -13.31 -13.82 12.36
C VAL A 138 -14.66 -13.97 11.64
N GLU A 139 -15.35 -15.10 11.83
CA GLU A 139 -16.65 -15.39 11.21
C GLU A 139 -17.85 -14.98 12.09
N LYS A 140 -17.63 -14.65 13.37
CA LYS A 140 -18.69 -14.55 14.38
C LYS A 140 -18.93 -13.12 14.88
N ASN A 141 -17.91 -12.27 14.86
CA ASN A 141 -17.98 -10.92 15.39
C ASN A 141 -16.97 -10.01 14.66
N GLU A 142 -17.49 -9.24 13.70
CA GLU A 142 -16.67 -8.37 12.85
C GLU A 142 -15.99 -7.23 13.63
N GLU A 143 -16.69 -6.64 14.60
CA GLU A 143 -16.18 -5.52 15.40
C GLU A 143 -15.00 -5.98 16.27
N ALA A 144 -15.17 -7.12 16.95
CA ALA A 144 -14.08 -7.70 17.74
C ALA A 144 -12.88 -8.08 16.85
N PHE A 145 -13.13 -8.58 15.64
CA PHE A 145 -12.06 -8.90 14.69
C PHE A 145 -11.27 -7.65 14.26
N ASP A 146 -11.96 -6.56 13.90
CA ASP A 146 -11.33 -5.29 13.53
C ASP A 146 -10.49 -4.73 14.69
N ASP A 147 -11.01 -4.75 15.92
CA ASP A 147 -10.27 -4.31 17.10
C ASP A 147 -9.00 -5.14 17.35
N ILE A 148 -9.05 -6.46 17.14
CA ILE A 148 -7.87 -7.32 17.28
C ILE A 148 -6.83 -7.02 16.19
N LEU A 149 -7.24 -6.78 14.95
CA LEU A 149 -6.32 -6.36 13.88
C LEU A 149 -5.68 -5.01 14.16
N ARG A 150 -6.40 -4.07 14.78
CA ARG A 150 -5.81 -2.82 15.28
C ARG A 150 -4.75 -3.08 16.35
N GLN A 151 -4.98 -4.05 17.26
CA GLN A 151 -3.95 -4.44 18.24
C GLN A 151 -2.72 -5.04 17.58
N PHE A 152 -2.88 -5.94 16.60
CA PHE A 152 -1.74 -6.46 15.83
C PHE A 152 -0.95 -5.35 15.14
N THR A 153 -1.65 -4.40 14.52
CA THR A 153 -1.03 -3.25 13.86
C THR A 153 -0.25 -2.41 14.89
N LEU A 154 -0.84 -2.13 16.05
CA LEU A 154 -0.17 -1.38 17.13
C LEU A 154 1.08 -2.11 17.63
N TYR A 155 1.01 -3.43 17.83
CA TYR A 155 2.15 -4.21 18.31
C TYR A 155 3.28 -4.22 17.30
N GLY A 156 2.95 -4.34 16.01
CA GLY A 156 3.94 -4.31 14.94
C GLY A 156 4.58 -2.93 14.77
N LEU A 157 3.79 -1.86 14.87
CA LEU A 157 4.31 -0.48 14.86
C LEU A 157 5.20 -0.18 16.08
N LEU A 158 4.86 -0.71 17.26
CA LEU A 158 5.70 -0.61 18.45
C LEU A 158 7.02 -1.40 18.26
N ALA A 159 6.96 -2.62 17.72
CA ALA A 159 8.16 -3.40 17.39
C ALA A 159 9.07 -2.65 16.40
N LEU A 160 8.50 -2.04 15.36
CA LEU A 160 9.22 -1.21 14.41
C LEU A 160 9.81 0.05 15.06
N ARG A 161 9.12 0.61 16.07
CA ARG A 161 9.64 1.74 16.84
C ARG A 161 10.87 1.35 17.66
N GLU A 162 10.82 0.20 18.31
CA GLU A 162 11.91 -0.36 19.11
C GLU A 162 12.98 -1.07 18.26
N ARG A 163 12.93 -0.94 16.92
CA ARG A 163 13.84 -1.58 15.95
C ARG A 163 13.95 -3.11 16.12
N ARG A 164 12.86 -3.74 16.55
CA ARG A 164 12.74 -5.20 16.69
C ARG A 164 12.13 -5.81 15.43
N TYR A 165 12.87 -5.74 14.31
CA TYR A 165 12.40 -6.19 12.99
C TYR A 165 11.96 -7.67 12.95
N TYR A 166 12.65 -8.54 13.70
CA TYR A 166 12.24 -9.94 13.89
C TYR A 166 10.82 -10.07 14.46
N PHE A 167 10.47 -9.24 15.45
CA PHE A 167 9.13 -9.23 16.04
C PHE A 167 8.08 -8.72 15.08
N THR A 168 8.41 -7.71 14.28
CA THR A 168 7.52 -7.24 13.21
C THR A 168 7.23 -8.36 12.21
N SER A 169 8.26 -9.09 11.77
CA SER A 169 8.08 -10.27 10.90
C SER A 169 7.20 -11.33 11.58
N LYS A 170 7.41 -11.63 12.87
CA LYS A 170 6.56 -12.59 13.62
C LYS A 170 5.10 -12.15 13.76
N ILE A 171 4.84 -10.86 13.88
CA ILE A 171 3.48 -10.31 13.90
C ILE A 171 2.84 -10.46 12.52
N LEU A 172 3.59 -10.13 11.46
CA LEU A 172 3.16 -10.36 10.09
C LEU A 172 2.87 -11.86 9.84
N ASP A 173 3.69 -12.79 10.36
CA ASP A 173 3.39 -14.23 10.34
C ASP A 173 1.99 -14.51 10.89
N GLN A 174 1.66 -13.96 12.06
CA GLN A 174 0.36 -14.22 12.68
C GLN A 174 -0.80 -13.64 11.88
N ILE A 175 -0.62 -12.47 11.27
CA ILE A 175 -1.62 -11.83 10.39
C ILE A 175 -1.82 -12.65 9.12
N PHE A 176 -0.75 -13.04 8.43
CA PHE A 176 -0.82 -13.85 7.21
C PHE A 176 -1.39 -15.26 7.45
N LEU A 177 -1.20 -15.84 8.65
CA LEU A 177 -1.88 -17.10 9.02
C LEU A 177 -3.40 -16.98 9.12
N LEU A 178 -3.93 -15.76 9.29
CA LEU A 178 -5.38 -15.51 9.33
C LEU A 178 -5.97 -15.25 7.94
N VAL A 179 -5.14 -14.87 6.96
CA VAL A 179 -5.58 -14.52 5.59
C VAL A 179 -6.51 -15.58 4.98
N PRO A 180 -6.16 -16.88 4.92
CA PRO A 180 -7.03 -17.89 4.31
C PRO A 180 -8.43 -17.98 4.92
N LYS A 181 -8.58 -17.60 6.21
CA LYS A 181 -9.87 -17.60 6.91
C LYS A 181 -10.70 -16.34 6.62
N CYS A 182 -10.04 -15.21 6.43
CA CYS A 182 -10.72 -13.94 6.14
C CYS A 182 -11.32 -13.91 4.73
N PHE A 183 -10.76 -14.66 3.79
CA PHE A 183 -11.23 -14.68 2.41
C PHE A 183 -12.34 -15.69 2.11
N GLY A 184 -13.05 -16.15 3.14
CA GLY A 184 -14.30 -16.90 2.99
C GLY A 184 -15.44 -16.06 2.40
N LYS A 185 -16.48 -16.73 1.88
CA LYS A 185 -17.69 -16.08 1.34
C LYS A 185 -18.38 -15.27 2.44
N GLY A 186 -18.79 -14.04 2.13
CA GLY A 186 -19.55 -13.18 3.04
C GLY A 186 -18.72 -12.39 4.06
N LEU A 187 -17.39 -12.46 4.02
CA LEU A 187 -16.49 -11.79 4.98
C LEU A 187 -15.84 -10.50 4.44
N ALA A 188 -16.55 -9.74 3.60
CA ALA A 188 -15.99 -8.60 2.88
C ALA A 188 -15.35 -7.55 3.81
N ARG A 189 -15.97 -7.27 4.97
CA ARG A 189 -15.44 -6.31 5.93
C ARG A 189 -14.14 -6.80 6.57
N GLN A 190 -14.09 -8.07 6.95
CA GLN A 190 -12.89 -8.71 7.54
C GLN A 190 -11.75 -8.73 6.53
N GLN A 191 -12.03 -8.97 5.26
CA GLN A 191 -11.04 -8.88 4.17
C GLN A 191 -10.44 -7.48 4.09
N HIS A 192 -11.27 -6.44 4.09
CA HIS A 192 -10.81 -5.05 4.07
C HIS A 192 -10.01 -4.69 5.33
N SER A 193 -10.47 -5.06 6.52
CA SER A 193 -9.73 -4.82 7.77
C SER A 193 -8.37 -5.52 7.78
N MET A 194 -8.31 -6.77 7.28
CA MET A 194 -7.07 -7.54 7.16
C MET A 194 -6.06 -6.84 6.24
N LEU A 195 -6.51 -6.46 5.04
CA LEU A 195 -5.68 -5.78 4.04
C LEU A 195 -5.22 -4.41 4.53
N ARG A 196 -6.08 -3.66 5.22
CA ARG A 196 -5.72 -2.38 5.85
C ARG A 196 -4.65 -2.55 6.93
N ALA A 197 -4.73 -3.60 7.74
CA ALA A 197 -3.71 -3.89 8.76
C ALA A 197 -2.35 -4.20 8.12
N ILE A 198 -2.34 -5.02 7.05
CA ILE A 198 -1.13 -5.31 6.27
C ILE A 198 -0.56 -4.03 5.65
N GLY A 199 -1.40 -3.22 4.99
CA GLY A 199 -1.00 -1.94 4.41
C GLY A 199 -0.41 -0.97 5.44
N SER A 200 -1.05 -0.85 6.61
CA SER A 200 -0.59 0.02 7.70
C SER A 200 0.78 -0.40 8.26
N LEU A 201 0.99 -1.71 8.47
CA LEU A 201 2.30 -2.23 8.86
C LEU A 201 3.34 -2.02 7.76
N GLY A 202 2.98 -2.28 6.50
CA GLY A 202 3.83 -2.02 5.34
C GLY A 202 4.29 -0.57 5.26
N GLN A 203 3.40 0.39 5.48
CA GLN A 203 3.75 1.81 5.56
C GLN A 203 4.72 2.12 6.71
N GLY A 204 4.55 1.45 7.86
CA GLY A 204 5.46 1.54 9.00
C GLY A 204 6.87 1.01 8.67
N VAL A 205 6.95 -0.12 7.96
CA VAL A 205 8.20 -0.72 7.48
C VAL A 205 8.90 0.22 6.49
N ILE A 206 8.17 0.79 5.53
CA ILE A 206 8.70 1.75 4.55
C ILE A 206 9.29 2.97 5.26
N LYS A 207 8.60 3.52 6.27
CA LYS A 207 9.11 4.64 7.07
C LYS A 207 10.45 4.30 7.77
N ARG A 208 10.71 3.03 8.04
CA ARG A 208 11.96 2.52 8.62
C ARG A 208 13.00 2.10 7.58
N GLN A 209 12.70 2.23 6.29
CA GLN A 209 13.59 1.89 5.17
C GLN A 209 14.05 0.44 5.16
N ASP A 210 13.23 -0.49 5.66
CA ASP A 210 13.55 -1.92 5.68
C ASP A 210 13.02 -2.59 4.41
N SER A 211 13.83 -2.59 3.35
CA SER A 211 13.49 -3.20 2.06
C SER A 211 13.32 -4.72 2.14
N GLY A 212 13.97 -5.39 3.11
CA GLY A 212 13.85 -6.83 3.35
C GLY A 212 12.45 -7.21 3.81
N LEU A 213 11.91 -6.51 4.81
CA LEU A 213 10.53 -6.73 5.28
C LEU A 213 9.49 -6.32 4.23
N VAL A 214 9.73 -5.27 3.43
CA VAL A 214 8.82 -4.94 2.31
C VAL A 214 8.79 -6.08 1.28
N ARG A 215 9.95 -6.67 0.97
CA ARG A 215 10.04 -7.84 0.08
C ARG A 215 9.29 -9.04 0.64
N GLU A 216 9.40 -9.29 1.94
CA GLU A 216 8.64 -10.36 2.60
C GLU A 216 7.12 -10.13 2.53
N ILE A 217 6.65 -8.91 2.84
CA ILE A 217 5.22 -8.55 2.76
C ILE A 217 4.70 -8.74 1.34
N THR A 218 5.41 -8.19 0.35
CA THR A 218 5.00 -8.28 -1.06
C THR A 218 5.01 -9.71 -1.58
N ALA A 219 6.00 -10.54 -1.20
CA ALA A 219 6.04 -11.95 -1.57
C ALA A 219 4.86 -12.73 -0.98
N ARG A 220 4.52 -12.51 0.29
CA ARG A 220 3.39 -13.18 0.95
C ARG A 220 2.04 -12.70 0.44
N LEU A 221 1.93 -11.43 0.07
CA LEU A 221 0.77 -10.94 -0.67
C LEU A 221 0.66 -11.74 -1.98
N ARG A 222 1.69 -11.79 -2.83
CA ARG A 222 1.61 -12.58 -4.08
C ARG A 222 1.19 -14.05 -3.85
N GLN A 223 1.71 -14.71 -2.81
CA GLN A 223 1.30 -16.07 -2.44
C GLN A 223 -0.16 -16.18 -1.98
N SER A 224 -0.69 -15.11 -1.39
CA SER A 224 -2.07 -15.04 -0.93
C SER A 224 -3.05 -14.61 -2.04
N GLN A 225 -2.59 -14.38 -3.27
CA GLN A 225 -3.41 -13.89 -4.37
C GLN A 225 -4.57 -14.85 -4.68
N ASP A 226 -4.36 -16.17 -4.61
CA ASP A 226 -5.41 -17.16 -4.86
C ASP A 226 -6.55 -17.07 -3.84
N ALA A 227 -6.24 -16.76 -2.58
CA ALA A 227 -7.22 -16.58 -1.53
C ALA A 227 -7.85 -15.18 -1.60
N ALA A 228 -7.03 -14.14 -1.75
CA ALA A 228 -7.47 -12.75 -1.68
C ALA A 228 -8.12 -12.22 -2.96
N GLY A 229 -7.94 -12.95 -4.07
CA GLY A 229 -8.35 -12.55 -5.39
C GLY A 229 -7.90 -11.12 -5.70
N ARG A 230 -8.85 -10.34 -6.19
CA ARG A 230 -8.62 -8.97 -6.67
C ARG A 230 -8.40 -7.95 -5.56
N LEU A 231 -8.62 -8.26 -4.29
CA LEU A 231 -8.48 -7.24 -3.23
C LEU A 231 -7.02 -6.99 -2.82
N ILE A 232 -6.10 -7.83 -3.30
CA ILE A 232 -4.72 -7.82 -2.86
C ILE A 232 -3.91 -6.61 -3.32
N HIS A 233 -4.40 -5.86 -4.32
CA HIS A 233 -3.78 -4.61 -4.75
C HIS A 233 -3.88 -3.50 -3.69
N LEU A 234 -4.90 -3.52 -2.82
CA LEU A 234 -5.15 -2.45 -1.83
C LEU A 234 -3.94 -2.16 -0.91
N PRO A 235 -3.33 -3.15 -0.22
CA PRO A 235 -2.16 -2.88 0.62
C PRO A 235 -0.95 -2.42 -0.19
N VAL A 236 -0.76 -2.90 -1.42
CA VAL A 236 0.36 -2.51 -2.30
C VAL A 236 0.23 -1.05 -2.72
N GLN A 237 -0.99 -0.62 -3.04
CA GLN A 237 -1.33 0.76 -3.38
C GLN A 237 -1.06 1.72 -2.21
N ASP A 238 -1.52 1.38 -1.01
CA ASP A 238 -1.24 2.14 0.22
C ASP A 238 0.26 2.29 0.50
N MET A 239 1.01 1.22 0.27
CA MET A 239 2.46 1.20 0.42
C MET A 239 3.17 2.02 -0.67
N LEU A 240 2.67 2.03 -1.90
CA LEU A 240 3.25 2.77 -3.02
C LEU A 240 3.28 4.28 -2.76
N LEU A 241 2.14 4.85 -2.35
CA LEU A 241 2.05 6.28 -2.01
C LEU A 241 3.02 6.65 -0.87
N LYS A 242 3.20 5.75 0.10
CA LYS A 242 4.14 5.95 1.20
C LYS A 242 5.60 5.86 0.77
N SER A 243 5.91 5.02 -0.22
CA SER A 243 7.27 4.82 -0.74
C SER A 243 7.82 6.05 -1.44
N VAL A 244 7.00 6.77 -2.20
CA VAL A 244 7.42 8.05 -2.82
C VAL A 244 7.76 9.07 -1.74
N ARG A 245 6.95 9.16 -0.68
CA ARG A 245 7.13 10.21 0.34
C ARG A 245 8.34 10.02 1.24
N THR A 246 8.67 8.77 1.54
CA THR A 246 9.58 8.44 2.66
C THR A 246 10.35 7.14 2.47
N GLY A 247 10.23 6.47 1.32
CA GLY A 247 10.88 5.19 1.02
C GLY A 247 12.16 5.37 0.20
N SER A 248 12.83 4.27 -0.08
CA SER A 248 14.01 4.24 -0.96
C SER A 248 13.58 3.96 -2.42
N PRO A 249 14.43 4.31 -3.40
CA PRO A 249 14.17 3.99 -4.80
C PRO A 249 13.98 2.48 -5.06
N GLU A 250 14.62 1.63 -4.26
CA GLU A 250 14.51 0.16 -4.32
C GLU A 250 13.13 -0.34 -3.87
N ILE A 251 12.59 0.26 -2.81
CA ILE A 251 11.25 -0.04 -2.29
C ILE A 251 10.20 0.37 -3.32
N LEU A 252 10.37 1.54 -3.95
CA LEU A 252 9.48 2.01 -5.01
C LEU A 252 9.47 1.02 -6.19
N ASP A 253 10.64 0.61 -6.69
CA ASP A 253 10.74 -0.35 -7.79
C ASP A 253 10.06 -1.68 -7.46
N LEU A 254 10.31 -2.20 -6.25
CA LEU A 254 9.69 -3.44 -5.78
C LEU A 254 8.15 -3.35 -5.74
N LEU A 255 7.60 -2.22 -5.33
CA LEU A 255 6.14 -2.01 -5.24
C LEU A 255 5.51 -1.78 -6.63
N LEU A 256 6.17 -1.06 -7.52
CA LEU A 256 5.74 -0.89 -8.90
C LEU A 256 5.74 -2.23 -9.64
N GLU A 257 6.79 -3.03 -9.50
CA GLU A 257 6.84 -4.37 -10.10
C GLU A 257 5.78 -5.30 -9.49
N THR A 258 5.61 -5.26 -8.17
CA THR A 258 4.56 -6.05 -7.49
C THR A 258 3.18 -5.67 -7.99
N SER A 259 2.86 -4.37 -8.06
CA SER A 259 1.56 -3.93 -8.57
C SER A 259 1.36 -4.30 -10.03
N ARG A 260 2.38 -4.16 -10.91
CA ARG A 260 2.30 -4.62 -12.31
C ARG A 260 2.01 -6.12 -12.43
N THR A 261 2.69 -6.96 -11.66
CA THR A 261 2.45 -8.42 -11.70
C THR A 261 1.06 -8.83 -11.20
N ILE A 262 0.51 -8.09 -10.23
CA ILE A 262 -0.87 -8.30 -9.76
C ILE A 262 -1.85 -7.88 -10.87
N LEU A 263 -1.59 -6.75 -11.54
CA LEU A 263 -2.42 -6.20 -12.60
C LEU A 263 -2.53 -7.06 -13.85
N ALA A 264 -1.47 -7.74 -14.27
CA ALA A 264 -1.47 -8.60 -15.46
C ALA A 264 -2.49 -9.77 -15.42
N ARG A 265 -3.17 -9.95 -14.28
CA ARG A 265 -4.15 -11.01 -14.03
C ARG A 265 -5.56 -10.48 -13.72
N GLU A 266 -5.76 -9.17 -13.71
CA GLU A 266 -7.02 -8.53 -13.30
C GLU A 266 -7.81 -7.94 -14.49
N GLY A 267 -9.08 -7.60 -14.25
CA GLY A 267 -9.94 -6.98 -15.26
C GLY A 267 -9.69 -5.47 -15.42
N SER A 268 -10.33 -4.86 -16.42
CA SER A 268 -10.12 -3.45 -16.80
C SER A 268 -10.43 -2.43 -15.67
N THR A 269 -11.36 -2.74 -14.76
CA THR A 269 -11.73 -1.84 -13.65
C THR A 269 -10.61 -1.73 -12.61
N GLU A 270 -9.99 -2.85 -12.24
CA GLU A 270 -8.92 -2.88 -11.26
C GLU A 270 -7.61 -2.31 -11.80
N VAL A 271 -7.36 -2.51 -13.11
CA VAL A 271 -6.30 -1.82 -13.85
C VAL A 271 -6.45 -0.31 -13.75
N LYS A 272 -7.66 0.22 -13.99
CA LYS A 272 -7.93 1.66 -13.87
C LYS A 272 -7.62 2.21 -12.47
N ASN A 273 -8.08 1.55 -11.41
CA ASN A 273 -7.84 2.02 -10.04
C ASN A 273 -6.36 2.03 -9.68
N THR A 274 -5.60 1.03 -10.13
CA THR A 274 -4.17 0.96 -9.84
C THR A 274 -3.39 2.02 -10.62
N LEU A 275 -3.73 2.23 -11.90
CA LEU A 275 -3.12 3.29 -12.70
C LEU A 275 -3.38 4.65 -12.07
N HIS A 276 -4.60 4.90 -11.58
CA HIS A 276 -4.91 6.14 -10.87
C HIS A 276 -3.99 6.35 -9.66
N ILE A 277 -3.69 5.30 -8.90
CA ILE A 277 -2.81 5.38 -7.73
C ILE A 277 -1.34 5.55 -8.12
N TRP A 278 -0.90 4.96 -9.24
CA TRP A 278 0.40 5.30 -9.84
C TRP A 278 0.45 6.78 -10.23
N GLY A 279 -0.63 7.30 -10.79
CA GLY A 279 -0.78 8.72 -11.11
C GLY A 279 -0.68 9.62 -9.88
N GLU A 280 -1.38 9.29 -8.79
CA GLU A 280 -1.29 10.02 -7.51
C GLU A 280 0.11 9.92 -6.88
N ALA A 281 0.79 8.77 -7.01
CA ALA A 281 2.16 8.61 -6.57
C ALA A 281 3.12 9.49 -7.40
N ALA A 282 2.94 9.57 -8.71
CA ALA A 282 3.71 10.43 -9.59
C ALA A 282 3.47 11.92 -9.30
N LYS A 283 2.21 12.34 -9.12
CA LYS A 283 1.87 13.72 -8.70
C LYS A 283 2.48 14.05 -7.34
N THR A 284 2.53 13.10 -6.42
CA THR A 284 3.25 13.27 -5.15
C THR A 284 4.76 13.47 -5.38
N ALA A 285 5.38 12.71 -6.28
CA ALA A 285 6.79 12.89 -6.63
C ALA A 285 7.07 14.27 -7.25
N VAL A 286 6.16 14.77 -8.11
CA VAL A 286 6.21 16.15 -8.65
C VAL A 286 6.22 17.18 -7.52
N LEU A 287 5.27 17.09 -6.59
CA LEU A 287 5.17 18.00 -5.43
C LEU A 287 6.41 17.97 -4.53
N GLN A 288 7.09 16.82 -4.47
CA GLN A 288 8.32 16.64 -3.70
C GLN A 288 9.59 16.96 -4.47
N GLN A 289 9.48 17.32 -5.75
CA GLN A 289 10.61 17.55 -6.66
C GLN A 289 11.54 16.33 -6.77
N ASP A 290 10.99 15.12 -6.62
CA ASP A 290 11.72 13.85 -6.77
C ASP A 290 11.62 13.35 -8.22
N GLU A 291 12.51 13.87 -9.07
CA GLU A 291 12.59 13.50 -10.49
C GLU A 291 12.92 12.02 -10.69
N GLY A 292 13.69 11.41 -9.77
CA GLY A 292 14.07 10.00 -9.84
C GLY A 292 12.85 9.08 -9.69
N SER A 293 12.03 9.30 -8.66
CA SER A 293 10.79 8.55 -8.47
C SER A 293 9.77 8.83 -9.57
N LEU A 294 9.63 10.09 -9.99
CA LEU A 294 8.72 10.48 -11.07
C LEU A 294 9.05 9.77 -12.39
N GLY A 295 10.32 9.84 -12.82
CA GLY A 295 10.78 9.19 -14.05
C GLY A 295 10.60 7.68 -14.01
N LYS A 296 10.82 7.04 -12.84
CA LYS A 296 10.52 5.61 -12.65
C LYS A 296 9.04 5.31 -12.83
N ILE A 297 8.15 6.04 -12.16
CA ILE A 297 6.71 5.78 -12.23
C ILE A 297 6.20 5.98 -13.67
N ILE A 298 6.64 7.03 -14.35
CA ILE A 298 6.29 7.28 -15.76
C ILE A 298 6.76 6.13 -16.66
N ASN A 299 7.99 5.64 -16.48
CA ASN A 299 8.47 4.48 -17.22
C ASN A 299 7.62 3.23 -16.99
N TYR A 300 7.16 2.99 -15.75
CA TYR A 300 6.25 1.88 -15.47
C TYR A 300 4.87 2.08 -16.12
N MET A 301 4.31 3.29 -16.10
CA MET A 301 3.05 3.62 -16.77
C MET A 301 3.13 3.43 -18.29
N VAL A 302 4.25 3.85 -18.91
CA VAL A 302 4.51 3.63 -20.34
C VAL A 302 4.59 2.13 -20.65
N ARG A 303 5.37 1.37 -19.87
CA ARG A 303 5.47 -0.10 -20.04
C ARG A 303 4.11 -0.80 -19.87
N ALA A 304 3.32 -0.38 -18.88
CA ALA A 304 1.96 -0.89 -18.70
C ALA A 304 1.06 -0.57 -19.90
N THR A 305 1.26 0.57 -20.55
CA THR A 305 0.57 0.91 -21.81
C THR A 305 1.03 0.00 -22.94
N GLU A 306 2.34 -0.19 -23.10
CA GLU A 306 2.94 -1.07 -24.11
C GLU A 306 2.44 -2.52 -24.02
N ASP A 307 2.45 -3.09 -22.80
CA ASP A 307 1.98 -4.45 -22.55
C ASP A 307 0.51 -4.66 -22.93
N ASN A 308 -0.30 -3.59 -22.82
CA ASN A 308 -1.74 -3.63 -23.02
C ASN A 308 -2.18 -3.02 -24.35
N LEU A 309 -1.26 -2.68 -25.26
CA LEU A 309 -1.59 -2.11 -26.57
C LEU A 309 -2.69 -2.86 -27.35
N PRO A 310 -2.82 -4.21 -27.28
CA PRO A 310 -3.93 -4.91 -27.93
C PRO A 310 -5.32 -4.58 -27.34
N ASP A 311 -5.39 -4.16 -26.07
CA ASP A 311 -6.61 -3.73 -25.39
C ASP A 311 -6.72 -2.19 -25.44
N GLU A 312 -7.54 -1.70 -26.37
CA GLU A 312 -7.77 -0.26 -26.58
C GLU A 312 -8.30 0.45 -25.33
N ALA A 313 -9.22 -0.19 -24.59
CA ALA A 313 -9.85 0.42 -23.43
C ALA A 313 -8.83 0.62 -22.31
N VAL A 314 -8.03 -0.42 -22.03
CA VAL A 314 -6.97 -0.36 -21.01
C VAL A 314 -5.87 0.62 -21.43
N SER A 315 -5.41 0.55 -22.68
CA SER A 315 -4.37 1.45 -23.20
C SER A 315 -4.78 2.92 -23.14
N THR A 316 -6.05 3.22 -23.45
CA THR A 316 -6.59 4.58 -23.38
C THR A 316 -6.61 5.09 -21.93
N ILE A 317 -7.00 4.24 -20.98
CA ILE A 317 -6.97 4.58 -19.54
C ILE A 317 -5.53 4.86 -19.08
N CYS A 318 -4.57 4.03 -19.49
CA CYS A 318 -3.15 4.24 -19.17
C CYS A 318 -2.65 5.59 -19.71
N LEU A 319 -2.94 5.89 -20.97
CA LEU A 319 -2.57 7.16 -21.60
C LEU A 319 -3.20 8.35 -20.90
N ASP A 320 -4.49 8.27 -20.56
CA ASP A 320 -5.20 9.38 -19.93
C ASP A 320 -4.57 9.73 -18.57
N GLU A 321 -4.32 8.75 -17.70
CA GLU A 321 -3.68 9.01 -16.41
C GLU A 321 -2.23 9.48 -16.56
N LEU A 322 -1.48 8.93 -17.53
CA LEU A 322 -0.12 9.36 -17.85
C LEU A 322 -0.08 10.84 -18.24
N PHE A 323 -1.01 11.27 -19.11
CA PHE A 323 -1.08 12.68 -19.53
C PHE A 323 -1.60 13.61 -18.44
N ASP A 324 -2.45 13.13 -17.52
CA ASP A 324 -2.87 13.89 -16.35
C ASP A 324 -1.67 14.18 -15.42
N VAL A 325 -0.80 13.19 -15.20
CA VAL A 325 0.47 13.38 -14.45
C VAL A 325 1.40 14.37 -15.16
N ILE A 326 1.57 14.21 -16.47
CA ILE A 326 2.46 15.07 -17.28
C ILE A 326 1.98 16.51 -17.30
N SER A 327 0.68 16.71 -17.49
CA SER A 327 0.06 18.05 -17.44
C SER A 327 0.22 18.69 -16.07
N PHE A 328 0.13 17.89 -14.99
CA PHE A 328 0.39 18.34 -13.63
C PHE A 328 1.86 18.75 -13.44
N ALA A 329 2.81 17.96 -13.93
CA ALA A 329 4.25 18.25 -13.83
C ALA A 329 4.67 19.53 -14.57
N ILE A 330 4.11 19.78 -15.76
CA ILE A 330 4.48 20.92 -16.61
C ILE A 330 3.77 22.22 -16.19
N ARG A 331 2.68 22.14 -15.43
CA ARG A 331 1.96 23.34 -14.96
C ARG A 331 2.85 24.27 -14.12
N ASP A 332 3.73 23.70 -13.32
CA ASP A 332 4.51 24.43 -12.32
C ASP A 332 5.98 24.61 -12.70
N LYS A 333 6.43 24.05 -13.83
CA LYS A 333 7.84 24.04 -14.24
C LYS A 333 8.03 24.23 -15.74
N THR A 334 9.21 24.71 -16.12
CA THR A 334 9.54 24.93 -17.53
C THR A 334 9.86 23.62 -18.25
N VAL A 335 9.69 23.63 -19.56
CA VAL A 335 10.03 22.50 -20.44
C VAL A 335 11.52 22.15 -20.33
N ALA A 336 12.37 23.15 -20.13
CA ALA A 336 13.81 22.94 -19.95
C ALA A 336 14.12 22.03 -18.76
N GLU A 337 13.33 22.11 -17.69
CA GLU A 337 13.52 21.36 -16.46
C GLU A 337 12.95 19.94 -16.58
N TYR A 338 11.73 19.78 -17.11
CA TYR A 338 11.01 18.50 -17.05
C TYR A 338 10.90 17.77 -18.39
N GLY A 339 11.36 18.37 -19.50
CA GLY A 339 11.23 17.84 -20.86
C GLY A 339 11.69 16.38 -21.01
N HIS A 340 12.79 16.03 -20.33
CA HIS A 340 13.41 14.72 -20.40
C HIS A 340 12.57 13.60 -19.75
N ILE A 341 11.73 13.95 -18.77
CA ILE A 341 10.86 13.01 -18.05
C ILE A 341 9.75 12.48 -18.99
N PHE A 342 9.45 13.20 -20.07
CA PHE A 342 8.40 12.85 -21.03
C PHE A 342 8.89 12.02 -22.20
N PHE A 343 10.20 11.86 -22.38
CA PHE A 343 10.77 11.08 -23.49
C PHE A 343 10.24 9.65 -23.57
N PRO A 344 10.01 8.91 -22.47
CA PRO A 344 9.37 7.59 -22.54
C PRO A 344 8.01 7.61 -23.25
N VAL A 345 7.22 8.68 -23.09
CA VAL A 345 5.91 8.82 -23.76
C VAL A 345 6.06 9.14 -25.24
N LEU A 346 7.04 9.97 -25.59
CA LEU A 346 7.34 10.25 -26.99
C LEU A 346 7.89 9.01 -27.72
N GLU A 347 8.64 8.17 -27.00
CA GLU A 347 9.12 6.87 -27.49
C GLU A 347 7.97 5.90 -27.75
N LEU A 348 6.96 5.86 -26.88
CA LEU A 348 5.72 5.11 -27.12
C LEU A 348 5.01 5.59 -28.41
N GLY A 349 4.94 6.91 -28.62
CA GLY A 349 4.41 7.48 -29.87
C GLY A 349 5.20 7.05 -31.11
N CYS A 350 6.54 7.06 -31.03
CA CYS A 350 7.41 6.54 -32.09
C CYS A 350 7.16 5.05 -32.36
N LEU A 351 7.01 4.25 -31.31
CA LEU A 351 6.71 2.82 -31.42
C LEU A 351 5.39 2.59 -32.16
N CYS A 352 4.31 3.25 -31.74
CA CYS A 352 3.00 3.13 -32.38
C CYS A 352 3.06 3.58 -33.85
N MET A 353 3.73 4.70 -34.14
CA MET A 353 3.94 5.18 -35.52
C MET A 353 4.71 4.16 -36.37
N GLN A 354 5.80 3.59 -35.85
CA GLN A 354 6.59 2.60 -36.57
C GLN A 354 5.82 1.30 -36.81
N ARG A 355 5.03 0.85 -35.82
CA ARG A 355 4.16 -0.33 -35.97
C ARG A 355 3.12 -0.11 -37.06
N GLU A 356 2.51 1.07 -37.09
CA GLU A 356 1.56 1.43 -38.13
C GLU A 356 2.20 1.49 -39.52
N LEU A 357 3.36 2.14 -39.63
CA LEU A 357 4.12 2.19 -40.88
C LEU A 357 4.59 0.83 -41.36
N LYS A 358 4.85 -0.13 -40.47
CA LYS A 358 5.32 -1.46 -40.84
C LYS A 358 4.19 -2.42 -41.21
N TYR A 359 3.09 -2.41 -40.47
CA TYR A 359 2.05 -3.43 -40.58
C TYR A 359 0.73 -2.92 -41.16
N GLY A 360 0.54 -1.60 -41.24
CA GLY A 360 -0.71 -0.95 -41.66
C GLY A 360 -1.35 -1.63 -42.87
N LEU A 361 -2.57 -2.14 -42.65
CA LEU A 361 -3.53 -2.79 -43.57
C LEU A 361 -3.81 -4.31 -43.39
N THR A 362 -3.18 -5.06 -42.48
CA THR A 362 -3.32 -6.54 -42.48
C THR A 362 -3.82 -7.26 -41.21
N ASP A 363 -4.07 -6.63 -40.07
CA ASP A 363 -4.44 -7.37 -38.84
C ASP A 363 -5.30 -6.58 -37.82
N GLY A 364 -6.13 -7.27 -37.02
CA GLY A 364 -7.03 -6.69 -36.02
C GLY A 364 -6.29 -6.01 -34.85
N ALA A 365 -5.08 -6.46 -34.53
CA ALA A 365 -4.18 -5.83 -33.57
C ALA A 365 -3.66 -4.44 -34.02
N ILE A 366 -3.87 -4.07 -35.28
CA ILE A 366 -3.40 -2.80 -35.87
C ILE A 366 -4.36 -1.64 -35.56
N LYS A 367 -5.66 -1.93 -35.41
CA LYS A 367 -6.64 -0.90 -35.03
C LYS A 367 -6.27 -0.26 -33.68
N SER A 368 -5.78 -1.04 -32.73
CA SER A 368 -5.42 -0.51 -31.43
C SER A 368 -4.20 0.41 -31.46
N TYR A 369 -3.17 0.12 -32.28
CA TYR A 369 -2.01 1.02 -32.44
C TYR A 369 -2.38 2.38 -33.05
N GLN A 370 -3.24 2.40 -34.08
CA GLN A 370 -3.74 3.66 -34.64
C GLN A 370 -4.56 4.45 -33.61
N THR A 371 -5.47 3.79 -32.89
CA THR A 371 -6.29 4.47 -31.88
C THR A 371 -5.42 5.06 -30.76
N VAL A 372 -4.47 4.27 -30.25
CA VAL A 372 -3.51 4.72 -29.22
C VAL A 372 -2.65 5.88 -29.73
N LEU A 373 -2.15 5.81 -30.97
CA LEU A 373 -1.37 6.90 -31.58
C LEU A 373 -2.21 8.18 -31.74
N HIS A 374 -3.43 8.08 -32.27
CA HIS A 374 -4.34 9.22 -32.39
C HIS A 374 -4.65 9.83 -31.02
N ARG A 375 -4.97 9.01 -30.02
CA ARG A 375 -5.21 9.47 -28.63
C ARG A 375 -3.98 10.16 -28.04
N LEU A 376 -2.79 9.61 -28.27
CA LEU A 376 -1.53 10.21 -27.83
C LEU A 376 -1.31 11.58 -28.49
N LEU A 377 -1.55 11.71 -29.80
CA LEU A 377 -1.44 12.98 -30.51
C LEU A 377 -2.47 14.02 -30.04
N ASP A 378 -3.70 13.61 -29.75
CA ASP A 378 -4.72 14.46 -29.13
C ASP A 378 -4.27 14.98 -27.77
N ARG A 379 -3.71 14.11 -26.92
CA ARG A 379 -3.24 14.50 -25.60
C ARG A 379 -2.01 15.40 -25.67
N LEU A 380 -1.09 15.15 -26.61
CA LEU A 380 0.04 16.05 -26.88
C LEU A 380 -0.40 17.43 -27.38
N LEU A 381 -1.49 17.50 -28.14
CA LEU A 381 -2.11 18.76 -28.58
C LEU A 381 -2.66 19.57 -27.41
N HIS A 382 -3.35 18.91 -26.48
CA HIS A 382 -3.78 19.54 -25.23
C HIS A 382 -2.60 19.99 -24.37
N LEU A 383 -1.54 19.20 -24.31
CA LEU A 383 -0.35 19.55 -23.56
C LEU A 383 0.35 20.80 -24.12
N GLY A 384 0.42 20.93 -25.45
CA GLY A 384 0.88 22.15 -26.10
C GLY A 384 0.07 23.39 -25.70
N ALA A 385 -1.25 23.25 -25.55
CA ALA A 385 -2.08 24.35 -25.06
C ALA A 385 -1.79 24.71 -23.59
N VAL A 386 -1.42 23.74 -22.74
CA VAL A 386 -1.00 23.98 -21.35
C VAL A 386 0.32 24.74 -21.31
N VAL A 387 1.32 24.28 -22.07
CA VAL A 387 2.67 24.90 -22.13
C VAL A 387 2.61 26.32 -22.68
N THR A 388 1.76 26.58 -23.66
CA THR A 388 1.66 27.88 -24.34
C THR A 388 0.65 28.84 -23.72
N ARG A 389 0.07 28.49 -22.55
CA ARG A 389 -0.99 29.28 -21.89
C ARG A 389 -0.61 30.74 -21.66
N ASP A 390 0.65 31.00 -21.30
CA ASP A 390 1.15 32.35 -21.02
C ASP A 390 1.73 33.05 -22.26
N GLY A 391 1.65 32.41 -23.43
CA GLY A 391 2.05 32.99 -24.72
C GLY A 391 3.55 33.23 -24.91
N GLN A 392 4.39 32.85 -23.95
CA GLN A 392 5.85 33.06 -24.02
C GLN A 392 6.57 32.17 -25.03
N ILE A 393 5.96 31.03 -25.38
CA ILE A 393 6.50 30.05 -26.33
C ILE A 393 5.38 29.58 -27.26
N SER A 394 5.68 29.34 -28.53
CA SER A 394 4.75 28.68 -29.46
C SER A 394 4.83 27.16 -29.33
N THR A 395 3.75 26.46 -29.69
CA THR A 395 3.75 24.98 -29.66
C THR A 395 4.84 24.42 -30.58
N GLY A 396 5.02 25.04 -31.76
CA GLY A 396 6.10 24.69 -32.68
C GLY A 396 7.50 24.85 -32.09
N HIS A 397 7.77 25.97 -31.41
CA HIS A 397 9.07 26.20 -30.78
C HIS A 397 9.31 25.23 -29.61
N TRP A 398 8.28 24.97 -28.81
CA TRP A 398 8.34 23.98 -27.74
C TRP A 398 8.71 22.58 -28.24
N VAL A 399 8.03 22.11 -29.29
CA VAL A 399 8.31 20.81 -29.91
C VAL A 399 9.73 20.76 -30.48
N ALA A 400 10.22 21.85 -31.08
CA ALA A 400 11.60 21.94 -31.57
C ALA A 400 12.63 21.87 -30.45
N GLN A 401 12.38 22.53 -29.31
CA GLN A 401 13.23 22.43 -28.12
C GLN A 401 13.27 21.00 -27.57
N LEU A 402 12.11 20.34 -27.44
CA LEU A 402 12.03 18.95 -27.00
C LEU A 402 12.81 18.01 -27.94
N TYR A 403 12.65 18.17 -29.25
CA TYR A 403 13.41 17.39 -30.23
C TYR A 403 14.93 17.62 -30.09
N GLY A 404 15.35 18.87 -29.90
CA GLY A 404 16.75 19.23 -29.65
C GLY A 404 17.31 18.50 -28.43
N GLN A 405 16.62 18.53 -27.29
CA GLN A 405 17.02 17.82 -26.07
C GLN A 405 17.02 16.29 -26.27
N TRP A 406 15.98 15.75 -26.91
CA TRP A 406 15.83 14.31 -27.09
C TRP A 406 16.92 13.69 -27.96
N THR A 407 17.38 14.43 -28.98
CA THR A 407 18.46 13.99 -29.88
C THR A 407 19.88 14.17 -29.33
N GLN A 408 20.03 14.87 -28.20
CA GLN A 408 21.30 14.98 -27.47
C GLN A 408 21.57 13.76 -26.57
N ILE A 409 20.57 12.91 -26.31
CA ILE A 409 20.76 11.66 -25.58
C ILE A 409 21.60 10.69 -26.43
N PRO A 410 22.73 10.16 -25.91
CA PRO A 410 23.61 9.25 -26.66
C PRO A 410 22.88 8.04 -27.25
N ASP A 411 21.99 7.44 -26.46
CA ASP A 411 21.20 6.26 -26.87
C ASP A 411 20.20 6.55 -28.00
N ASN A 412 19.92 7.82 -28.29
CA ASN A 412 19.02 8.22 -29.38
C ASN A 412 19.78 8.64 -30.65
N ALA A 413 21.11 8.60 -30.64
CA ALA A 413 21.93 9.05 -31.76
C ALA A 413 21.60 8.32 -33.08
N TYR A 414 21.28 7.01 -33.02
CA TYR A 414 20.92 6.19 -34.17
C TYR A 414 19.43 6.26 -34.56
N ARG A 415 18.57 6.89 -33.75
CA ARG A 415 17.11 6.96 -33.96
C ARG A 415 16.64 8.30 -34.51
N LYS A 416 17.54 9.27 -34.71
CA LYS A 416 17.22 10.68 -35.05
C LYS A 416 16.18 10.83 -36.16
N GLU A 417 16.24 10.03 -37.23
CA GLU A 417 15.27 10.09 -38.32
C GLU A 417 13.86 9.67 -37.90
N ALA A 418 13.73 8.60 -37.10
CA ALA A 418 12.43 8.16 -36.60
C ALA A 418 11.82 9.17 -35.63
N LEU A 419 12.66 9.75 -34.75
CA LEU A 419 12.23 10.81 -33.83
C LEU A 419 11.76 12.05 -34.59
N LEU A 420 12.49 12.45 -35.64
CA LEU A 420 12.13 13.58 -36.49
C LEU A 420 10.80 13.33 -37.20
N LYS A 421 10.60 12.14 -37.78
CA LYS A 421 9.33 11.77 -38.43
C LYS A 421 8.15 11.87 -37.46
N PHE A 422 8.30 11.35 -36.24
CA PHE A 422 7.24 11.44 -35.22
C PHE A 422 6.94 12.89 -34.82
N VAL A 423 7.97 13.71 -34.63
CA VAL A 423 7.81 15.15 -34.33
C VAL A 423 7.11 15.89 -35.48
N GLN A 424 7.48 15.60 -36.73
CA GLN A 424 6.80 16.15 -37.91
C GLN A 424 5.33 15.72 -37.94
N LEU A 425 5.02 14.45 -37.66
CA LEU A 425 3.65 13.93 -37.59
C LEU A 425 2.83 14.69 -36.55
N TRP A 426 3.39 14.90 -35.36
CA TRP A 426 2.75 15.66 -34.30
C TRP A 426 2.47 17.12 -34.70
N LEU A 427 3.45 17.81 -35.31
CA LEU A 427 3.27 19.19 -35.76
C LEU A 427 2.23 19.30 -36.89
N LEU A 428 2.22 18.36 -37.83
CA LEU A 428 1.21 18.28 -38.88
C LEU A 428 -0.19 18.05 -38.29
N TYR A 429 -0.31 17.15 -37.31
CA TYR A 429 -1.56 16.92 -36.59
C TYR A 429 -2.06 18.21 -35.90
N TRP A 430 -1.15 18.91 -35.21
CA TRP A 430 -1.46 20.18 -34.55
C TRP A 430 -1.97 21.26 -35.50
N ILE A 431 -1.33 21.45 -36.66
CA ILE A 431 -1.77 22.44 -37.64
C ILE A 431 -3.16 22.11 -38.20
N ASN A 432 -3.45 20.84 -38.45
CA ASN A 432 -4.74 20.44 -38.99
C ASN A 432 -5.86 20.63 -37.97
N CYS A 433 -5.63 20.29 -36.70
CA CYS A 433 -6.65 20.44 -35.65
C CYS A 433 -6.77 21.89 -35.11
N GLN A 434 -5.68 22.68 -35.09
CA GLN A 434 -5.64 24.04 -34.54
C GLN A 434 -5.13 25.10 -35.53
N ARG A 435 -5.55 25.02 -36.79
CA ARG A 435 -5.05 25.85 -37.90
C ARG A 435 -4.96 27.35 -37.61
N ARG A 436 -5.98 27.92 -36.94
CA ARG A 436 -6.01 29.35 -36.58
C ARG A 436 -4.95 29.70 -35.54
N THR A 437 -4.78 28.87 -34.52
CA THR A 437 -3.78 29.05 -33.47
C THR A 437 -2.38 28.87 -34.02
N ALA A 438 -2.15 27.83 -34.82
CA ALA A 438 -0.86 27.58 -35.46
C ALA A 438 -0.42 28.73 -36.37
N LYS A 439 -1.34 29.29 -37.17
CA LYS A 439 -1.05 30.46 -38.01
C LYS A 439 -0.67 31.70 -37.18
N ARG A 440 -1.34 31.92 -36.04
CA ARG A 440 -0.99 33.01 -35.11
C ARG A 440 0.36 32.81 -34.43
N GLN A 441 0.74 31.56 -34.19
CA GLN A 441 1.97 31.19 -33.49
C GLN A 441 3.19 30.99 -34.43
N GLY A 442 3.07 31.32 -35.72
CA GLY A 442 4.19 31.28 -36.67
C GLY A 442 4.32 30.02 -37.53
N GLY A 443 3.38 29.07 -37.46
CA GLY A 443 3.34 27.89 -38.34
C GLY A 443 4.37 26.80 -37.98
N LEU A 444 4.81 26.04 -38.99
CA LEU A 444 5.80 24.95 -38.82
C LEU A 444 7.21 25.51 -38.63
N PRO A 445 8.00 25.01 -37.66
CA PRO A 445 9.41 25.32 -37.54
C PRO A 445 10.18 24.85 -38.80
N PRO A 446 10.80 25.75 -39.59
CA PRO A 446 11.41 25.37 -40.87
C PRO A 446 12.50 24.31 -40.71
N GLU A 447 13.27 24.40 -39.63
CA GLU A 447 14.40 23.51 -39.30
C GLU A 447 13.98 22.03 -39.21
N LEU A 448 12.75 21.76 -38.77
CA LEU A 448 12.20 20.40 -38.64
C LEU A 448 11.66 19.84 -39.96
N PHE A 449 11.42 20.67 -40.97
CA PHE A 449 10.82 20.27 -42.27
C PHE A 449 11.78 20.44 -43.46
N GLN A 450 13.02 20.88 -43.23
CA GLN A 450 14.07 20.97 -44.26
C GLN A 450 14.71 19.62 -44.63
N ARG A 451 14.49 18.55 -43.85
CA ARG A 451 15.03 17.18 -44.07
C ARG A 451 13.93 16.23 -44.56
N LYS A 452 14.30 15.13 -45.27
CA LYS A 452 13.42 14.10 -45.88
C LYS A 452 12.02 14.07 -45.23
N GLY A 453 11.03 14.58 -45.96
CA GLY A 453 9.64 14.65 -45.51
C GLY A 453 8.90 13.33 -45.64
N TRP A 454 7.68 13.32 -45.12
CA TRP A 454 6.72 12.25 -45.27
C TRP A 454 6.30 12.06 -46.73
N SER A 455 6.35 10.83 -47.24
CA SER A 455 5.73 10.52 -48.54
C SER A 455 4.21 10.45 -48.44
N GLU A 456 3.50 10.72 -49.55
CA GLU A 456 2.04 10.61 -49.58
C GLU A 456 1.56 9.19 -49.20
N ALA A 457 2.29 8.16 -49.62
CA ALA A 457 1.99 6.77 -49.30
C ALA A 457 2.15 6.46 -47.79
N GLU A 458 3.09 7.10 -47.11
CA GLU A 458 3.24 6.97 -45.65
C GLU A 458 2.13 7.71 -44.90
N LEU A 459 1.76 8.92 -45.32
CA LEU A 459 0.66 9.68 -44.69
C LEU A 459 -0.70 9.02 -44.90
N ALA A 460 -0.92 8.40 -46.05
CA ALA A 460 -2.15 7.68 -46.36
C ALA A 460 -2.40 6.49 -45.40
N ARG A 461 -1.37 6.02 -44.69
CA ARG A 461 -1.52 4.97 -43.65
C ARG A 461 -2.14 5.47 -42.36
N PHE A 462 -2.34 6.77 -42.20
CA PHE A 462 -2.95 7.38 -41.03
C PHE A 462 -4.29 8.06 -41.35
N PRO A 463 -5.30 7.29 -41.82
CA PRO A 463 -6.56 7.85 -42.33
C PRO A 463 -7.34 8.63 -41.27
N THR A 464 -7.17 8.28 -39.99
CA THR A 464 -7.81 8.92 -38.84
C THR A 464 -7.15 10.25 -38.43
N LEU A 465 -5.91 10.53 -38.86
CA LEU A 465 -5.19 11.73 -38.45
C LEU A 465 -5.50 12.95 -39.32
N HIS A 466 -6.26 12.80 -40.43
CA HIS A 466 -6.61 13.87 -41.38
C HIS A 466 -5.42 14.77 -41.79
N ILE A 467 -4.23 14.20 -41.90
CA ILE A 467 -3.00 14.94 -42.21
C ILE A 467 -2.87 15.17 -43.71
N ARG A 468 -2.72 16.43 -44.14
CA ARG A 468 -2.32 16.81 -45.51
C ARG A 468 -0.90 17.36 -45.47
N ASN A 469 -0.06 16.99 -46.43
CA ASN A 469 1.17 17.74 -46.71
C ASN A 469 0.73 19.15 -47.11
N THR A 470 1.21 20.15 -46.35
CA THR A 470 0.94 21.57 -46.63
C THR A 470 1.73 22.04 -47.83
#